data_AF-A0A3N5KKU6-F1
#
_entry.id   AF-A0A3N5KKU6-F1
#
_cell.length_a   1.000
_cell.length_b   1.000
_cell.length_c   1.000
_cell.angle_alpha   90.00
_cell.angle_beta   90.00
_cell.angle_gamma   90.00
#
_symmetry.space_group_name_H-M   'P 1'
#
loop_
_entity.id
_entity.type
_entity.pdbx_description
1 polymer ?
#
loop_
_entity_poly.entity_id
_entity_poly.type
_entity_poly.pdbx_seq_one_letter_code
_entity_poly.pdbx_strand_id
1 'polypeptide(L)'
;MIDNEELLTDNHFALLNGNQQSDILRNHCTEIEDLIRTASSRLEAERAAADTCIKFQHECSSALVRHALIHRAEEFLSKHWNNRTA
;
A
#
# COMPACT_ATOMS: atom_id res chain seq x y z
N MET A 1 26.84 0.01 0.58
CA MET A 1 26.11 0.95 -0.30
C MET A 1 24.72 0.38 -0.39
N ILE A 2 23.71 1.17 -0.02
CA ILE A 2 22.33 0.71 0.08
C ILE A 2 21.91 0.16 -1.30
N ASP A 3 21.43 -1.08 -1.26
CA ASP A 3 20.99 -1.87 -2.40
C ASP A 3 20.00 -1.10 -3.27
N ASN A 4 20.06 -1.35 -4.58
CA ASN A 4 19.12 -0.84 -5.56
C ASN A 4 17.70 -1.32 -5.24
N GLU A 5 16.97 -0.59 -4.39
CA GLU A 5 15.53 -0.55 -4.48
C GLU A 5 15.20 0.05 -5.86
N GLU A 6 14.99 -0.83 -6.85
CA GLU A 6 14.53 -0.43 -8.16
C GLU A 6 13.17 0.25 -8.00
N LEU A 7 13.16 1.58 -8.08
CA LEU A 7 11.94 2.36 -8.12
C LEU A 7 11.00 1.78 -9.20
N LEU A 8 9.81 1.39 -8.79
CA LEU A 8 8.78 0.91 -9.72
C LEU A 8 8.24 2.10 -10.52
N THR A 9 8.43 2.08 -11.85
CA THR A 9 7.91 3.09 -12.79
C THR A 9 6.67 2.55 -13.50
N ASP A 10 5.79 3.42 -14.04
CA ASP A 10 4.61 2.97 -14.79
C ASP A 10 4.99 2.08 -15.98
N ASN A 11 6.07 2.44 -16.69
CA ASN A 11 6.59 1.65 -17.81
C ASN A 11 7.13 0.30 -17.34
N HIS A 12 7.88 0.27 -16.23
CA HIS A 12 8.40 -0.98 -15.69
C HIS A 12 7.25 -1.87 -15.21
N PHE A 13 6.30 -1.32 -14.47
CA PHE A 13 5.14 -2.06 -14.00
C PHE A 13 4.32 -2.65 -15.16
N ALA A 14 4.09 -1.89 -16.24
CA ALA A 14 3.37 -2.37 -17.42
C ALA A 14 4.08 -3.50 -18.19
N LEU A 15 5.41 -3.61 -18.05
CA LEU A 15 6.21 -4.69 -18.66
C LEU A 15 6.22 -5.97 -17.83
N LEU A 16 5.83 -5.90 -16.55
CA LEU A 16 5.68 -7.07 -15.70
C LEU A 16 4.46 -7.89 -16.13
N ASN A 17 4.56 -9.22 -16.01
CA ASN A 17 3.39 -10.06 -16.21
C ASN A 17 2.39 -9.90 -15.05
N GLY A 18 1.13 -10.30 -15.27
CA GLY A 18 0.05 -10.11 -14.29
C GLY A 18 0.31 -10.74 -12.92
N ASN A 19 1.06 -11.84 -12.85
CA ASN A 19 1.43 -12.46 -11.57
C ASN A 19 2.48 -11.61 -10.82
N GLN A 20 3.50 -11.11 -11.51
CA GLN A 20 4.51 -10.23 -10.93
C GLN A 20 3.91 -8.91 -10.44
N GLN A 21 3.00 -8.32 -11.23
CA GLN A 21 2.24 -7.14 -10.81
C GLN A 21 1.44 -7.41 -9.53
N SER A 22 0.76 -8.56 -9.48
CA SER A 22 -0.03 -8.98 -8.32
C SER A 22 0.83 -9.25 -7.09
N ASP A 23 2.01 -9.86 -7.25
CA ASP A 23 2.92 -10.14 -6.15
C ASP A 23 3.51 -8.87 -5.53
N ILE A 24 3.91 -7.91 -6.37
CA ILE A 24 4.39 -6.60 -5.89
C ILE A 24 3.30 -5.89 -5.11
N LEU A 25 2.10 -5.78 -5.70
CA LEU A 25 0.96 -5.17 -5.02
C LEU A 25 0.67 -5.91 -3.70
N ARG A 26 0.66 -7.24 -3.71
CA ARG A 26 0.40 -8.05 -2.52
C ARG A 26 1.42 -7.81 -1.43
N ASN A 27 2.72 -7.77 -1.74
CA ASN A 27 3.77 -7.57 -0.75
C ASN A 27 3.60 -6.22 -0.04
N HIS A 28 3.43 -5.14 -0.81
CA HIS A 28 3.24 -3.80 -0.24
C HIS A 28 1.90 -3.67 0.49
N CYS A 29 0.83 -4.29 -0.02
CA CYS A 29 -0.46 -4.27 0.66
C CYS A 29 -0.42 -5.06 1.98
N THR A 30 0.32 -6.19 2.04
CA THR A 30 0.38 -7.02 3.25
C THR A 30 0.95 -6.26 4.45
N GLU A 31 1.98 -5.43 4.23
CA GLU A 31 2.57 -4.59 5.28
C GLU A 31 1.54 -3.58 5.82
N ILE A 32 0.80 -2.90 4.94
CA ILE A 32 -0.25 -1.96 5.32
C ILE A 32 -1.40 -2.67 6.06
N GLU A 33 -1.85 -3.82 5.55
CA GLU A 33 -2.92 -4.61 6.14
C GLU A 33 -2.56 -5.06 7.57
N ASP A 34 -1.32 -5.50 7.79
CA ASP A 34 -0.83 -5.91 9.10
C ASP A 34 -0.77 -4.72 10.08
N LEU A 35 -0.24 -3.57 9.65
CA LEU A 35 -0.20 -2.35 10.46
C LEU A 35 -1.59 -1.89 10.88
N ILE A 36 -2.54 -1.86 9.95
CA ILE A 36 -3.95 -1.52 10.22
C ILE A 36 -4.55 -2.49 11.22
N ARG A 37 -4.26 -3.80 11.10
CA ARG A 37 -4.80 -4.84 11.97
C ARG A 37 -4.23 -4.77 13.39
N THR A 38 -2.96 -4.42 13.55
CA THR A 38 -2.28 -4.40 14.86
C THR A 38 -2.38 -3.06 15.59
N ALA A 39 -2.86 -2.01 14.92
CA ALA A 39 -3.03 -0.70 15.54
C ALA A 39 -3.96 -0.75 16.76
N SER A 40 -3.64 0.04 17.80
CA SER A 40 -4.41 0.07 19.04
C SER A 40 -5.61 1.01 18.97
N SER A 41 -5.68 1.85 17.93
CA SER A 41 -6.79 2.78 17.69
C SER A 41 -6.95 3.08 16.20
N ARG A 42 -8.15 3.54 15.81
CA ARG A 42 -8.43 3.99 14.45
C ARG A 42 -7.46 5.08 13.98
N LEU A 43 -7.19 6.08 14.82
CA LEU A 43 -6.29 7.17 14.49
C LEU A 43 -4.86 6.66 14.23
N GLU A 44 -4.42 5.66 14.99
CA GLU A 44 -3.13 5.02 14.79
C GLU A 44 -3.10 4.20 13.50
N ALA A 45 -4.18 3.47 13.19
CA ALA A 45 -4.31 2.72 11.94
C ALA A 45 -4.27 3.66 10.71
N GLU A 46 -5.02 4.77 10.76
CA GLU A 46 -5.06 5.78 9.70
C GLU A 46 -3.67 6.42 9.49
N ARG A 47 -2.97 6.74 10.58
CA ARG A 47 -1.59 7.27 10.51
C ARG A 47 -0.62 6.25 9.92
N ALA A 48 -0.65 5.00 10.40
CA ALA A 48 0.24 3.96 9.90
C ALA A 48 0.01 3.67 8.41
N ALA A 49 -1.25 3.63 7.98
CA ALA A 49 -1.61 3.51 6.56
C ALA A 49 -1.11 4.70 5.74
N ALA A 50 -1.30 5.94 6.23
CA ALA A 50 -0.85 7.14 5.55
C ALA A 50 0.68 7.21 5.45
N ASP A 51 1.41 6.96 6.54
CA ASP A 51 2.87 6.97 6.58
C ASP A 51 3.46 5.92 5.63
N THR A 52 2.88 4.72 5.60
CA THR A 52 3.31 3.66 4.69
C THR A 52 3.00 3.99 3.24
N CYS A 53 1.83 4.57 2.96
CA CYS A 53 1.51 5.06 1.62
C CYS A 53 2.47 6.18 1.18
N ILE A 54 2.83 7.12 2.05
CA ILE A 54 3.79 8.20 1.75
C ILE A 54 5.17 7.62 1.47
N LYS A 55 5.66 6.71 2.31
CA LYS A 55 6.93 6.01 2.09
C LYS A 55 6.95 5.32 0.73
N PHE A 56 5.88 4.60 0.42
CA PHE A 56 5.72 3.95 -0.89
C PHE A 56 5.66 4.96 -2.05
N GLN A 57 5.05 6.13 -1.87
CA GLN A 57 5.03 7.18 -2.90
C GLN A 57 6.43 7.71 -3.23
N HIS A 58 7.37 7.67 -2.28
CA HIS A 58 8.77 8.06 -2.50
C HIS A 58 9.58 6.96 -3.21
N GLU A 59 9.23 5.70 -2.98
CA GLU A 59 9.90 4.51 -3.56
C GLU A 59 9.30 4.11 -4.92
N CYS A 60 8.08 4.54 -5.24
CA CYS A 60 7.36 4.17 -6.46
C CYS A 60 7.02 5.39 -7.31
N SER A 61 7.61 5.43 -8.51
CA SER A 61 7.30 6.47 -9.51
C SER A 61 6.05 6.13 -10.34
N SER A 62 5.57 4.87 -10.30
CA SER A 62 4.31 4.47 -10.94
C SER A 62 3.11 5.13 -10.27
N ALA A 63 2.35 5.95 -11.00
CA ALA A 63 1.09 6.49 -10.51
C ALA A 63 0.03 5.40 -10.30
N LEU A 64 0.02 4.38 -11.17
CA LEU A 64 -0.97 3.30 -11.12
C LEU A 64 -0.84 2.47 -9.84
N VAL A 65 0.39 2.07 -9.50
CA VAL A 65 0.65 1.29 -8.29
C VAL A 65 0.38 2.11 -7.02
N ARG A 66 0.73 3.41 -7.03
CA ARG A 66 0.42 4.33 -5.92
C ARG A 66 -1.10 4.42 -5.67
N HIS A 67 -1.90 4.61 -6.72
CA HIS A 67 -3.35 4.67 -6.58
C HIS A 67 -3.95 3.35 -6.10
N ALA A 68 -3.46 2.22 -6.60
CA ALA A 68 -3.94 0.90 -6.18
C ALA A 68 -3.69 0.65 -4.67
N LEU A 69 -2.50 1.04 -4.18
CA LEU A 69 -2.13 0.90 -2.76
C LEU A 69 -2.96 1.80 -1.84
N ILE A 70 -3.15 3.07 -2.21
CA ILE A 70 -3.98 4.00 -1.43
C ILE A 70 -5.41 3.48 -1.32
N HIS A 71 -6.02 3.11 -2.46
CA HIS A 71 -7.38 2.57 -2.48
C HIS A 71 -7.49 1.31 -1.62
N ARG A 72 -6.51 0.41 -1.70
CA ARG A 72 -6.50 -0.81 -0.90
C ARG A 72 -6.39 -0.53 0.60
N ALA A 73 -5.55 0.43 1.00
CA ALA A 73 -5.40 0.86 2.39
C ALA A 73 -6.72 1.43 2.93
N GLU A 74 -7.40 2.27 2.15
CA GLU A 74 -8.72 2.84 2.50
C GLU A 74 -9.80 1.75 2.64
N GLU A 75 -9.86 0.78 1.72
CA GLU A 75 -10.76 -0.36 1.82
C GLU A 75 -10.51 -1.16 3.11
N PHE A 76 -9.25 -1.39 3.47
CA PHE A 76 -8.91 -2.14 4.67
C PHE A 76 -9.21 -1.39 5.96
N LEU A 77 -8.89 -0.10 6.01
CA LEU A 77 -9.28 0.78 7.10
C LEU A 77 -10.79 0.77 7.28
N SER A 78 -11.54 0.89 6.19
CA SER A 78 -13.00 0.82 6.24
C SER A 78 -13.47 -0.55 6.74
N LYS A 79 -12.96 -1.65 6.19
CA LYS A 79 -13.39 -3.00 6.58
C LYS A 79 -13.09 -3.35 8.05
N HIS A 80 -11.95 -2.93 8.58
CA HIS A 80 -11.51 -3.29 9.94
C HIS A 80 -11.94 -2.27 11.01
N TRP A 81 -12.05 -1.00 10.64
CA TRP A 81 -12.27 0.09 11.59
C TRP A 81 -13.56 0.90 11.34
N ASN A 82 -14.29 0.71 10.23
CA ASN A 82 -15.68 1.15 10.12
C ASN A 82 -16.62 0.01 10.55
N ASN A 83 -16.88 -0.10 11.84
CA ASN A 83 -18.11 -0.74 12.32
C ASN A 83 -19.07 0.34 12.88
N ARG A 84 -20.14 0.61 12.11
CA ARG A 84 -21.26 1.59 12.27
C ARG A 84 -20.94 3.03 11.84
N THR A 85 -21.65 3.64 10.89
CA THR A 85 -23.12 3.76 10.82
C THR A 85 -23.73 3.55 9.42
N ALA A 86 -24.52 2.51 9.27
CA ALA A 86 -25.83 2.57 8.63
C ALA A 86 -26.85 2.04 9.64
#